data_AF-A0A924FEY2-F1
#
_entry.id   AF-A0A924FEY2-F1
#
_cell.length_a   1.000
_cell.length_b   1.000
_cell.length_c   1.000
_cell.angle_alpha   90.00
_cell.angle_beta   90.00
_cell.angle_gamma   90.00
#
_symmetry.space_group_name_H-M   'P 1'
#
loop_
_entity.id
_entity.type
_entity.pdbx_description
1 polymer ?
#
loop_
_entity_poly.entity_id
_entity_poly.type
_entity_poly.pdbx_seq_one_letter_code
_entity_poly.pdbx_strand_id
1 'polypeptide(L)'
;GGAPGPHPIQGIGAGFIPENLHTDLLDGTIRVSKDESFEMARRSAREEGTFIGISSGASLAAVAKKLPELPIGSRVLTFCYDTGERYLSIDGLY
;
A
#
# COMPACT_ATOMS: atom_id res chain seq x y z
N GLY A 1 -11.92 -0.14 -5.06
CA GLY A 1 -12.95 -1.21 -4.96
C GLY A 1 -14.22 -0.70 -4.31
N GLY A 2 -14.77 0.40 -4.82
CA GLY A 2 -15.95 1.13 -4.36
C GLY A 2 -16.23 2.22 -5.40
N ALA A 3 -17.15 3.15 -5.13
CA ALA A 3 -17.35 4.29 -6.03
C ALA A 3 -16.05 5.10 -6.18
N PRO A 4 -15.69 5.56 -7.40
CA PRO A 4 -14.52 6.41 -7.60
C PRO A 4 -14.62 7.66 -6.75
N GLY A 5 -13.51 8.06 -6.15
CA GLY A 5 -13.43 9.24 -5.31
C GLY A 5 -11.97 9.63 -5.05
N PRO A 6 -11.71 10.89 -4.72
CA PRO A 6 -10.36 11.35 -4.43
C PRO A 6 -9.81 10.59 -3.23
N HIS A 7 -8.53 10.20 -3.30
CA HIS A 7 -7.82 9.65 -2.17
C HIS A 7 -6.37 10.15 -2.14
N PRO A 8 -5.75 10.24 -0.95
CA PRO A 8 -4.43 10.82 -0.78
C PRO A 8 -3.28 9.86 -1.13
N ILE A 9 -3.56 8.56 -1.30
CA ILE A 9 -2.55 7.57 -1.70
C ILE A 9 -2.22 7.77 -3.17
N GLN A 10 -0.99 8.14 -3.51
CA GLN A 10 -0.59 8.38 -4.90
C GLN A 10 -0.03 7.11 -5.56
N GLY A 11 -0.24 6.98 -6.88
CA GLY A 11 0.32 5.90 -7.71
C GLY A 11 -0.55 4.66 -7.88
N ILE A 12 -1.57 4.46 -7.04
CA ILE A 12 -2.53 3.34 -7.15
C ILE A 12 -3.97 3.88 -7.09
N GLY A 13 -4.96 3.09 -7.51
CA GLY A 13 -6.37 3.48 -7.40
C GLY A 13 -6.88 4.38 -8.54
N ALA A 14 -6.74 3.94 -9.79
CA ALA A 14 -7.06 4.73 -10.99
C ALA A 14 -8.55 5.13 -11.18
N GLY A 15 -9.47 4.67 -10.31
CA GLY A 15 -10.90 4.98 -10.43
C GLY A 15 -11.65 4.19 -11.52
N PHE A 16 -10.97 3.28 -12.22
CA PHE A 16 -11.54 2.31 -13.16
C PHE A 16 -10.75 1.00 -13.12
N ILE A 17 -11.24 -0.05 -13.80
CA ILE A 17 -10.53 -1.32 -13.97
C ILE A 17 -9.74 -1.26 -15.28
N PRO A 18 -8.39 -1.30 -15.26
CA PRO A 18 -7.57 -1.30 -16.48
C PRO A 18 -7.84 -2.53 -17.34
N GLU A 19 -7.78 -2.38 -18.67
CA GLU A 19 -7.99 -3.50 -19.62
C GLU A 19 -6.96 -4.62 -19.45
N ASN A 20 -5.76 -4.29 -18.97
CA ASN A 20 -4.68 -5.26 -18.72
C ASN A 20 -4.73 -5.88 -17.31
N LEU A 21 -5.74 -5.60 -16.50
CA LEU A 21 -5.94 -6.22 -15.19
C LEU A 21 -6.86 -7.45 -15.31
N HIS A 22 -6.28 -8.64 -15.22
CA HIS A 22 -7.02 -9.90 -15.18
C HIS A 22 -7.57 -10.17 -13.77
N THR A 23 -8.81 -9.74 -13.50
CA THR A 23 -9.43 -9.82 -12.16
C THR A 23 -9.77 -11.24 -11.72
N ASP A 24 -9.89 -12.17 -12.65
CA ASP A 24 -10.14 -13.60 -12.43
C ASP A 24 -8.95 -14.32 -11.76
N LEU A 25 -7.74 -13.75 -11.82
CA LEU A 25 -6.55 -14.26 -11.15
C LEU A 25 -6.41 -13.79 -9.69
N LEU A 26 -7.32 -12.94 -9.20
CA LEU A 26 -7.24 -12.34 -7.88
C LEU A 26 -8.17 -13.04 -6.88
N ASP A 27 -7.66 -13.43 -5.72
CA ASP A 27 -8.47 -13.94 -4.61
C ASP A 27 -9.31 -12.85 -3.93
N GLY A 28 -8.99 -11.57 -4.18
CA GLY A 28 -9.72 -10.44 -3.65
C GLY A 28 -8.89 -9.15 -3.57
N THR A 29 -9.39 -8.20 -2.79
CA THR A 29 -8.74 -6.89 -2.58
C THR A 29 -8.74 -6.53 -1.11
N ILE A 30 -7.64 -5.94 -0.63
CA ILE A 30 -7.53 -5.40 0.73
C ILE A 30 -7.64 -3.89 0.66
N ARG A 31 -8.61 -3.30 1.38
CA ARG A 31 -8.75 -1.84 1.47
C ARG A 31 -7.81 -1.28 2.54
N VAL A 32 -7.12 -0.21 2.20
CA VAL A 32 -6.15 0.47 3.06
C VAL A 32 -6.50 1.95 3.13
N SER A 33 -6.49 2.52 4.33
CA SER A 33 -6.72 3.94 4.56
C SER A 33 -5.42 4.76 4.36
N LYS A 34 -5.58 6.08 4.25
CA LYS A 34 -4.45 7.02 4.26
C LYS A 34 -3.54 6.77 5.46
N ASP A 35 -4.14 6.74 6.65
CA ASP A 35 -3.39 6.76 7.91
C ASP A 35 -2.60 5.46 8.08
N GLU A 36 -3.17 4.32 7.67
CA GLU A 36 -2.48 3.03 7.68
C GLU A 36 -1.29 3.01 6.73
N SER A 37 -1.49 3.53 5.50
CA SER A 37 -0.43 3.65 4.50
C SER A 37 0.71 4.55 4.99
N PHE A 38 0.37 5.71 5.53
CA PHE A 38 1.33 6.70 6.03
C PHE A 38 2.10 6.17 7.23
N GLU A 39 1.42 5.49 8.15
CA GLU A 39 2.05 4.88 9.32
C GLU A 39 3.07 3.82 8.92
N MET A 40 2.72 2.92 8.00
CA MET A 40 3.67 1.89 7.55
C MET A 40 4.85 2.47 6.77
N ALA A 41 4.66 3.56 6.02
CA ALA A 41 5.77 4.27 5.38
C ALA A 41 6.76 4.85 6.41
N ARG A 42 6.25 5.53 7.45
CA ARG A 42 7.09 6.05 8.56
C ARG A 42 7.80 4.95 9.32
N ARG A 43 7.09 3.87 9.65
CA ARG A 43 7.66 2.72 10.35
C ARG A 43 8.75 2.06 9.52
N SER A 44 8.55 1.88 8.22
CA SER A 44 9.58 1.34 7.32
C SER A 44 10.87 2.18 7.34
N ALA A 45 10.76 3.51 7.36
CA ALA A 45 11.92 4.39 7.46
C ALA A 45 12.59 4.31 8.85
N ARG A 46 11.79 4.29 9.93
CA ARG A 46 12.28 4.32 11.32
C ARG A 46 12.84 2.98 11.80
N GLU A 47 12.18 1.89 11.48
CA GLU A 47 12.44 0.55 12.00
C GLU A 47 13.37 -0.25 11.08
N GLU A 48 13.23 -0.07 9.76
CA GLU A 48 13.94 -0.88 8.75
C GLU A 48 14.91 -0.06 7.89
N GLY A 49 15.05 1.25 8.14
CA GLY A 49 15.94 2.13 7.38
C GLY A 49 15.58 2.27 5.89
N THR A 50 14.35 1.93 5.51
CA THR A 50 13.91 1.93 4.10
C THR A 50 12.95 3.09 3.86
N PHE A 51 13.37 4.06 3.03
CA PHE A 51 12.59 5.26 2.76
C PHE A 51 11.71 5.10 1.51
N ILE A 52 10.47 4.64 1.72
CA ILE A 52 9.56 4.18 0.66
C ILE A 52 8.46 5.19 0.31
N GLY A 53 7.81 5.05 -0.84
CA GLY A 53 6.66 5.87 -1.19
C GLY A 53 5.35 5.51 -0.48
N ILE A 54 4.33 6.34 -0.72
CA ILE A 54 2.99 6.21 -0.11
C ILE A 54 2.32 4.88 -0.51
N SER A 55 2.40 4.50 -1.79
CA SER A 55 1.83 3.25 -2.31
C SER A 55 2.51 2.01 -1.71
N SER A 56 3.83 2.06 -1.49
CA SER A 56 4.59 1.01 -0.79
C SER A 56 4.15 0.87 0.66
N GLY A 57 3.93 1.99 1.36
CA GLY A 57 3.32 1.98 2.70
C GLY A 57 1.92 1.35 2.70
N ALA A 58 1.12 1.59 1.66
CA ALA A 58 -0.19 0.95 1.50
C ALA A 58 -0.08 -0.57 1.32
N SER A 59 0.90 -1.05 0.54
CA SER A 59 1.19 -2.48 0.39
C SER A 59 1.61 -3.13 1.71
N LEU A 60 2.48 -2.49 2.50
CA LEU A 60 2.86 -2.99 3.82
C LEU A 60 1.66 -3.04 4.78
N ALA A 61 0.80 -2.03 4.76
CA ALA A 61 -0.42 -2.02 5.56
C ALA A 61 -1.39 -3.16 5.16
N ALA A 62 -1.54 -3.42 3.86
CA ALA A 62 -2.34 -4.54 3.38
C ALA A 62 -1.78 -5.90 3.84
N VAL A 63 -0.45 -6.07 3.79
CA VAL A 63 0.21 -7.27 4.33
C VAL A 63 -0.05 -7.40 5.83
N ALA A 64 0.17 -6.34 6.61
CA ALA A 64 -0.05 -6.34 8.05
C ALA A 64 -1.50 -6.75 8.43
N LYS A 65 -2.49 -6.30 7.66
CA LYS A 65 -3.89 -6.71 7.83
C LYS A 65 -4.14 -8.19 7.49
N LYS A 66 -3.44 -8.74 6.50
CA LYS A 66 -3.66 -10.12 6.05
C LYS A 66 -2.94 -11.14 6.93
N LEU A 67 -1.81 -10.77 7.53
CA LEU A 67 -0.97 -11.67 8.34
C LEU A 67 -1.75 -12.48 9.40
N PRO A 68 -2.70 -11.92 10.18
CA PRO A 68 -3.45 -12.68 11.19
C PRO A 68 -4.30 -13.83 10.61
N GLU A 69 -4.64 -13.77 9.33
CA GLU A 69 -5.43 -14.80 8.63
C GLU A 69 -4.55 -15.88 7.99
N LEU A 70 -3.24 -15.68 7.92
CA LEU A 70 -2.33 -16.60 7.25
C LEU A 70 -1.81 -17.68 8.21
N PRO A 71 -1.64 -18.93 7.74
CA PRO A 71 -1.00 -19.97 8.54
C PRO A 71 0.40 -19.56 8.99
N ILE A 72 0.79 -19.98 10.20
CA ILE A 72 2.15 -19.79 10.71
C ILE A 72 3.16 -20.42 9.73
N GLY A 73 4.22 -19.68 9.42
CA GLY A 73 5.24 -20.08 8.44
C GLY A 73 4.95 -19.67 7.00
N SER A 74 3.82 -18.99 6.73
CA SER A 74 3.55 -18.39 5.43
C SER A 74 4.62 -17.35 5.04
N ARG A 75 4.94 -17.28 3.75
CA ARG A 75 5.82 -16.26 3.18
C ARG A 75 4.99 -15.35 2.29
N VAL A 76 5.08 -14.05 2.52
CA VAL A 76 4.36 -13.02 1.75
C VAL A 76 5.37 -12.22 0.94
N LEU A 77 5.09 -12.06 -0.35
CA LEU A 77 5.84 -11.18 -1.24
C LEU A 77 5.01 -9.92 -1.51
N THR A 78 5.67 -8.76 -1.48
CA THR A 78 5.08 -7.49 -1.90
C THR A 78 6.14 -6.61 -2.57
N PHE A 79 5.74 -5.44 -3.06
CA PHE A 79 6.61 -4.53 -3.80
C PHE A 79 6.75 -3.18 -3.10
N CYS A 80 7.94 -2.60 -3.21
CA CYS A 80 8.16 -1.17 -3.03
C CYS A 80 8.25 -0.55 -4.43
N TYR A 81 7.32 0.35 -4.76
CA TYR A 81 7.15 0.86 -6.12
C TYR A 81 8.07 2.05 -6.42
N ASP A 82 8.23 2.91 -5.42
CA ASP A 82 9.12 4.07 -5.44
C ASP A 82 9.56 4.44 -4.01
N THR A 83 10.33 5.52 -3.94
CA THR A 83 11.06 6.00 -2.77
C THR A 83 10.42 7.25 -2.16
N GLY A 84 10.66 7.46 -0.86
CA GLY A 84 9.94 8.44 -0.04
C GLY A 84 10.23 9.91 -0.36
N GLU A 85 11.36 10.22 -1.01
CA GLU A 85 11.80 11.60 -1.27
C GLU A 85 10.85 12.36 -2.19
N ARG A 86 10.12 11.62 -3.04
CA ARG A 86 9.10 12.16 -3.95
C ARG A 86 7.90 12.76 -3.20
N TYR A 87 7.79 12.49 -1.90
CA TYR A 87 6.62 12.81 -1.08
C TYR A 87 6.93 13.72 0.11
N LEU A 88 8.12 14.32 0.18
CA LEU A 88 8.49 15.24 1.27
C LEU A 88 7.59 16.49 1.35
N SER A 89 6.90 16.86 0.27
CA SER A 89 5.93 17.96 0.26
C SER A 89 4.50 17.53 0.65
N ILE A 90 4.28 16.25 0.98
CA ILE A 90 2.96 15.73 1.34
C ILE A 90 2.77 15.86 2.85
N ASP A 91 1.81 16.70 3.23
CA ASP A 91 1.53 16.97 4.63
C ASP A 91 1.08 15.71 5.40
N GLY A 92 1.72 15.50 6.55
CA GLY A 92 1.46 14.40 7.48
C GLY A 92 2.00 13.03 7.08
N LEU A 93 2.74 12.89 5.98
CA LEU A 93 3.37 11.61 5.62
C LEU A 93 4.62 11.33 6.47
N TYR A 94 5.65 12.16 6.31
CA TYR A 94 6.95 12.04 6.99
C TYR A 94 7.17 13.14 8.02
#